data_AF-D2SC92-F1
#
_entry.id   AF-D2SC92-F1
#
_cell.length_a   1.000
_cell.length_b   1.000
_cell.length_c   1.000
_cell.angle_alpha   90.00
_cell.angle_beta   90.00
_cell.angle_gamma   90.00
#
_symmetry.space_group_name_H-M   'P 1'
#
loop_
_entity.id
_entity.type
_entity.pdbx_description
1 polymer ?
#
loop_
_entity_poly.entity_id
_entity_poly.type
_entity_poly.pdbx_seq_one_letter_code
_entity_poly.pdbx_strand_id
1 'polypeptide(L)'
;MIVVLVDTANVVGARPDGWWRDRPAATSRLLARLTALPGRIVPAPGGGRLLCGEVVAVVEGAASTVPAPEGVTLVRAPGSGDDALASYAGRLAVEGRRVLVVTADRGLRARLPDDATVAGPGWLYEVLPA
;
A
#
# COMPACT_ATOMS: atom_id res chain seq x y z
N MET A 1 -4.57 -0.43 -16.38
CA MET A 1 -4.13 0.23 -15.14
C MET A 1 -4.51 -0.61 -13.93
N ILE A 2 -3.79 -0.45 -12.82
CA ILE A 2 -4.04 -1.09 -11.52
C ILE A 2 -4.17 -0.02 -10.42
N VAL A 3 -4.79 -0.40 -9.30
CA VAL A 3 -4.67 0.31 -8.02
C VAL A 3 -3.57 -0.37 -7.20
N VAL A 4 -2.60 0.39 -6.72
CA VAL A 4 -1.61 -0.09 -5.74
C VAL A 4 -2.15 0.20 -4.35
N LEU A 5 -2.57 -0.85 -3.63
CA LEU A 5 -3.11 -0.75 -2.28
C LEU A 5 -2.04 -1.14 -1.26
N VAL A 6 -1.61 -0.20 -0.43
CA VAL A 6 -0.43 -0.34 0.43
C VAL A 6 -0.83 -0.52 1.88
N ASP A 7 -0.34 -1.60 2.49
CA ASP A 7 -0.28 -1.79 3.93
C ASP A 7 0.86 -0.95 4.50
N THR A 8 0.54 0.26 4.97
CA THR A 8 1.58 1.23 5.37
C THR A 8 2.34 0.75 6.61
N ALA A 9 1.65 0.16 7.58
CA ALA A 9 2.27 -0.31 8.82
C ALA A 9 3.25 -1.46 8.53
N ASN A 10 2.86 -2.42 7.67
CA ASN A 10 3.73 -3.50 7.25
C ASN A 10 4.95 -3.01 6.45
N VAL A 11 4.75 -2.09 5.50
CA VAL A 11 5.85 -1.57 4.66
C VAL A 11 6.85 -0.76 5.49
N VAL A 12 6.38 0.12 6.37
CA VAL A 12 7.23 0.87 7.30
C VAL A 12 7.96 -0.10 8.24
N GLY A 13 7.25 -1.09 8.78
CA GLY A 13 7.81 -2.11 9.67
C GLY A 13 8.86 -3.02 9.02
N ALA A 14 8.87 -3.13 7.69
CA ALA A 14 9.77 -4.02 6.97
C ALA A 14 11.23 -3.54 6.89
N ARG A 15 11.54 -2.29 7.27
CA ARG A 15 12.92 -1.76 7.30
C ARG A 15 13.27 -1.25 8.69
N PRO A 16 14.46 -1.59 9.24
CA PRO A 16 14.91 -1.08 10.54
C PRO A 16 15.49 0.34 10.40
N ASP A 17 14.68 1.30 9.98
CA ASP A 17 15.08 2.71 9.73
C ASP A 17 14.86 3.63 10.93
N GLY A 18 14.52 3.08 12.11
CA GLY A 18 14.19 3.85 13.30
C GLY A 18 12.72 4.24 13.43
N TRP A 19 11.81 3.73 12.58
CA TRP A 19 10.37 4.07 12.59
C TRP A 19 9.70 4.01 13.96
N TRP A 20 10.16 3.16 14.88
CA TRP A 20 9.57 3.00 16.22
C TRP A 20 9.69 4.25 17.09
N ARG A 21 10.65 5.14 16.77
CA ARG A 21 10.83 6.42 17.47
C ARG A 21 9.80 7.46 17.05
N ASP A 22 9.38 7.43 15.79
CA ASP A 22 8.42 8.38 15.21
C ASP A 22 7.68 7.74 14.03
N ARG A 23 6.61 7.02 14.35
CA ARG A 23 5.79 6.29 13.38
C ARG A 23 5.06 7.24 12.41
N PRO A 24 4.48 8.39 12.85
CA PRO A 24 3.92 9.38 11.93
C PRO A 24 4.94 9.92 10.92
N ALA A 25 6.17 10.25 11.35
CA ALA A 25 7.20 10.73 10.44
C ALA A 25 7.65 9.64 9.45
N ALA A 26 7.82 8.40 9.89
CA ALA A 26 8.15 7.28 9.01
C ALA A 26 7.08 7.03 7.95
N THR A 27 5.80 7.06 8.36
CA THR A 27 4.65 6.97 7.46
C THR A 27 4.65 8.13 6.45
N SER A 28 4.86 9.36 6.92
CA SER A 28 4.91 10.56 6.05
C SER A 28 5.99 10.44 4.98
N ARG A 29 7.18 9.93 5.32
CA ARG A 29 8.27 9.68 4.36
C ARG A 29 7.88 8.62 3.31
N LEU A 30 7.23 7.53 3.73
CA LEU A 30 6.75 6.53 2.78
C LEU A 30 5.71 7.14 1.83
N LEU A 31 4.69 7.83 2.37
CA LEU A 31 3.63 8.45 1.59
C LEU A 31 4.18 9.46 0.57
N ALA A 32 5.18 10.26 0.95
CA ALA A 32 5.84 11.19 0.05
C ALA A 32 6.49 10.47 -1.15
N ARG A 33 7.10 9.30 -0.94
CA ARG A 33 7.69 8.50 -2.03
C ARG A 33 6.63 7.85 -2.93
N LEU A 34 5.50 7.43 -2.35
CA LEU A 34 4.38 6.84 -3.10
C LEU A 34 3.79 7.79 -4.15
N THR A 35 3.91 9.10 -3.96
CA THR A 35 3.44 10.11 -4.93
C THR A 35 4.08 9.98 -6.32
N ALA A 36 5.21 9.28 -6.44
CA ALA A 36 5.90 9.04 -7.70
C ALA A 36 5.36 7.84 -8.52
N LEU A 37 4.37 7.11 -8.00
CA LEU A 37 3.83 5.91 -8.66
C LEU A 37 2.66 6.17 -9.62
N PRO A 38 1.66 7.03 -9.32
CA PRO A 38 0.56 7.29 -10.26
C PRO A 38 1.07 7.69 -11.65
N GLY A 39 0.52 7.06 -12.69
CA GLY A 39 0.94 7.25 -14.09
C GLY A 39 2.19 6.47 -14.51
N ARG A 40 2.90 5.81 -13.58
CA ARG A 40 4.14 5.10 -13.89
C ARG A 40 3.89 3.66 -14.31
N ILE A 41 4.72 3.17 -15.24
CA ILE A 41 4.79 1.74 -15.57
C ILE A 41 5.78 1.05 -14.63
N VAL A 42 5.29 0.10 -13.83
CA VAL A 42 6.05 -0.69 -12.85
C VAL A 42 6.14 -2.17 -13.27
N PRO A 43 7.18 -2.92 -12.85
CA PRO A 43 7.23 -4.36 -13.04
C PRO A 43 6.07 -5.06 -12.33
N ALA A 44 5.40 -5.98 -13.01
CA ALA A 44 4.38 -6.82 -12.39
C ALA A 44 5.04 -7.88 -11.49
N PRO A 45 4.47 -8.20 -10.32
CA PRO A 45 4.85 -9.42 -9.60
C PRO A 45 4.67 -10.64 -10.52
N GLY A 46 5.71 -11.45 -10.67
CA GLY A 46 5.68 -12.62 -11.57
C GLY A 46 6.01 -12.33 -13.05
N GLY A 47 6.35 -11.09 -13.40
CA GLY A 47 6.85 -10.72 -14.74
C GLY A 47 5.87 -9.92 -15.59
N GLY A 48 6.40 -9.11 -16.52
CA GLY A 48 5.63 -8.16 -17.31
C GLY A 48 5.57 -6.76 -16.70
N ARG A 49 4.64 -5.92 -17.17
CA ARG A 49 4.56 -4.50 -16.82
C ARG A 49 3.12 -4.09 -16.52
N LEU A 50 2.93 -3.26 -15.49
CA LEU A 50 1.64 -2.73 -15.07
C LEU A 50 1.69 -1.20 -15.06
N LEU A 51 0.65 -0.55 -15.58
CA LEU A 51 0.44 0.89 -15.40
C LEU A 51 -0.21 1.13 -14.03
N CYS A 52 0.52 1.76 -13.11
CA CYS A 52 -0.03 2.25 -11.84
C CYS A 52 -0.93 3.45 -12.15
N GLY A 53 -2.24 3.29 -11.95
CA GLY A 53 -3.22 4.36 -12.17
C GLY A 53 -3.50 5.16 -10.91
N GLU A 54 -3.50 4.49 -9.76
CA GLU A 54 -3.89 5.05 -8.48
C GLU A 54 -3.07 4.38 -7.37
N VAL A 55 -2.78 5.14 -6.32
CA VAL A 55 -2.21 4.62 -5.08
C VAL A 55 -3.18 4.89 -3.93
N VAL A 56 -3.45 3.84 -3.17
CA VAL A 56 -4.22 3.90 -1.94
C VAL A 56 -3.33 3.37 -0.82
N ALA A 57 -3.18 4.12 0.26
CA ALA A 57 -2.42 3.71 1.44
C ALA A 57 -3.34 3.59 2.65
N VAL A 58 -3.31 2.43 3.30
CA VAL A 58 -4.04 2.18 4.55
C VAL A 58 -3.15 2.60 5.71
N VAL A 59 -3.64 3.50 6.55
CA VAL A 59 -2.94 4.02 7.74
C VAL A 59 -3.75 3.77 8.99
N GLU A 60 -3.08 3.43 10.09
CA GLU A 60 -3.71 3.07 11.36
C GLU A 60 -3.00 3.74 12.55
N GLY A 61 -3.65 3.71 13.72
CA GLY A 61 -3.08 4.21 14.97
C GLY A 61 -2.56 5.64 14.87
N ALA A 62 -1.38 5.91 15.42
CA ALA A 62 -0.78 7.26 15.38
C ALA A 62 -0.51 7.77 13.95
N ALA A 63 -0.30 6.90 12.98
CA ALA A 63 -0.09 7.30 11.58
C ALA A 63 -1.38 7.79 10.90
N SER A 64 -2.54 7.51 11.50
CA SER A 64 -3.84 7.96 10.98
C SER A 64 -4.05 9.48 11.08
N THR A 65 -3.15 10.24 11.70
CA THR A 65 -3.19 11.71 11.72
C THR A 65 -2.39 12.35 10.59
N VAL A 66 -1.57 11.56 9.86
CA VAL A 66 -0.72 12.07 8.79
C VAL A 66 -1.60 12.60 7.64
N PRO A 67 -1.34 13.81 7.10
CA PRO A 67 -2.08 14.33 5.96
C PRO A 67 -1.86 13.49 4.70
N ALA A 68 -2.88 13.40 3.86
CA ALA A 68 -2.75 12.76 2.56
C ALA A 68 -1.92 13.66 1.63
N PRO A 69 -0.81 13.19 1.04
CA PRO A 69 -0.15 13.95 -0.01
C PRO A 69 -0.97 13.87 -1.31
N GLU A 70 -0.75 14.82 -2.22
CA GLU A 70 -1.36 14.79 -3.54
C GLU A 70 -1.01 13.51 -4.30
N GLY A 71 -1.98 12.94 -5.00
CA GLY A 71 -1.82 11.70 -5.77
C GLY A 71 -1.87 10.39 -4.95
N VAL A 72 -2.06 10.47 -3.62
CA VAL A 72 -2.24 9.28 -2.76
C VAL A 72 -3.53 9.39 -1.95
N THR A 73 -4.42 8.42 -2.14
CA THR A 73 -5.63 8.29 -1.34
C THR A 73 -5.30 7.61 -0.01
N LEU A 74 -5.71 8.20 1.12
CA LEU A 74 -5.57 7.56 2.43
C LEU A 74 -6.86 6.87 2.88
N VAL A 75 -6.74 5.62 3.29
CA VAL A 75 -7.76 4.88 4.03
C VAL A 75 -7.33 4.87 5.49
N ARG A 76 -8.06 5.59 6.35
CA ARG A 76 -7.76 5.66 7.79
C ARG A 76 -8.51 4.53 8.50
N ALA A 77 -7.78 3.55 8.99
CA ALA A 77 -8.32 2.44 9.76
C ALA A 77 -8.53 2.89 11.22
N PRO A 78 -9.77 2.98 11.73
CA PRO A 78 -10.02 3.33 13.13
C PRO A 78 -9.64 2.20 14.10
N GLY A 79 -9.55 0.97 13.59
CA GLY A 79 -9.13 -0.22 14.32
C GLY A 79 -7.99 -0.93 13.61
N SER A 80 -8.26 -2.10 13.06
CA SER A 80 -7.30 -2.94 12.36
C SER A 80 -7.02 -2.45 10.94
N GLY A 81 -5.75 -2.16 10.62
CA GLY A 81 -5.28 -1.90 9.26
C GLY A 81 -5.57 -3.06 8.31
N ASP A 82 -5.41 -4.31 8.76
CA ASP A 82 -5.69 -5.51 7.97
C ASP A 82 -7.15 -5.59 7.54
N ASP A 83 -8.07 -5.29 8.46
CA ASP A 83 -9.51 -5.32 8.19
C ASP A 83 -9.90 -4.24 7.18
N ALA A 84 -9.36 -3.03 7.37
CA ALA A 84 -9.57 -1.92 6.45
C ALA A 84 -9.00 -2.23 5.05
N LEU A 85 -7.83 -2.85 4.98
CA LEU A 85 -7.19 -3.22 3.73
C LEU A 85 -7.97 -4.31 2.99
N ALA A 86 -8.35 -5.40 3.67
CA ALA A 86 -9.12 -6.48 3.06
C ALA A 86 -10.50 -5.99 2.58
N SER A 87 -11.17 -5.17 3.40
CA SER A 87 -12.45 -4.54 3.03
C SER A 87 -12.32 -3.65 1.80
N TYR A 88 -11.29 -2.80 1.74
CA TYR A 88 -11.07 -1.91 0.61
C TYR A 88 -10.69 -2.67 -0.67
N ALA A 89 -9.86 -3.72 -0.55
CA ALA A 89 -9.53 -4.60 -1.67
C ALA A 89 -10.79 -5.29 -2.22
N GLY A 90 -11.65 -5.81 -1.34
CA GLY A 90 -12.93 -6.41 -1.73
C GLY A 90 -13.86 -5.43 -2.46
N ARG A 91 -13.96 -4.18 -1.97
CA ARG A 91 -14.75 -3.14 -2.65
C ARG A 91 -14.24 -2.86 -4.07
N LEU A 92 -12.92 -2.70 -4.23
CA LEU A 92 -12.31 -2.49 -5.55
C LEU A 92 -12.55 -3.67 -6.50
N ALA A 93 -12.49 -4.91 -6.00
CA ALA A 93 -12.79 -6.10 -6.79
C ALA A 93 -14.25 -6.12 -7.27
N VAL A 94 -15.21 -5.79 -6.40
CA VAL A 94 -16.64 -5.64 -6.77
C VAL A 94 -16.83 -4.55 -7.85
N GLU A 95 -16.04 -3.50 -7.81
CA GLU A 95 -16.02 -2.43 -8.83
C GLU A 95 -15.28 -2.83 -10.13
N GLY A 96 -14.79 -4.08 -10.25
CA GLY A 96 -14.04 -4.56 -11.40
C GLY A 96 -12.66 -3.92 -11.57
N ARG A 97 -12.11 -3.32 -10.49
CA ARG A 97 -10.80 -2.68 -10.49
C ARG A 97 -9.71 -3.72 -10.21
N ARG A 98 -8.68 -3.76 -11.04
CA ARG A 98 -7.49 -4.60 -10.78
C ARG A 98 -6.67 -4.02 -9.64
N VAL A 99 -6.42 -4.82 -8.60
CA VAL A 99 -5.70 -4.41 -7.40
C VAL A 99 -4.37 -5.15 -7.29
N LEU A 100 -3.31 -4.41 -6.96
CA LEU A 100 -2.05 -4.95 -6.45
C LEU A 100 -1.92 -4.54 -4.99
N VAL A 101 -2.02 -5.50 -4.09
CA VAL A 101 -1.86 -5.29 -2.65
C VAL A 101 -0.39 -5.44 -2.27
N VAL A 102 0.14 -4.47 -1.53
CA VAL A 102 1.50 -4.52 -0.99
C VAL A 102 1.44 -4.85 0.50
N THR A 103 1.78 -6.09 0.85
CA THR A 103 1.93 -6.54 2.25
C THR A 103 2.78 -7.82 2.31
N ALA A 104 3.54 -7.99 3.38
CA ALA A 104 4.22 -9.25 3.73
C ALA A 104 3.38 -10.15 4.64
N ASP A 105 2.25 -9.68 5.17
CA ASP A 105 1.44 -10.43 6.13
C ASP A 105 0.69 -11.59 5.45
N ARG A 106 0.94 -12.82 5.91
CA ARG A 106 0.32 -14.04 5.35
C ARG A 106 -1.14 -14.21 5.76
N GLY A 107 -1.50 -13.77 6.97
CA GLY A 107 -2.87 -13.79 7.46
C GLY A 107 -3.74 -12.82 6.67
N LEU A 108 -3.26 -11.60 6.43
CA LEU A 108 -3.93 -10.62 5.59
C LEU A 108 -4.10 -11.13 4.16
N ARG A 109 -3.06 -11.74 3.57
CA ARG A 109 -3.14 -12.32 2.21
C ARG A 109 -4.26 -13.35 2.07
N ALA A 110 -4.48 -14.18 3.09
CA ALA A 110 -5.55 -15.18 3.08
C ALA A 110 -6.97 -14.57 3.12
N ARG A 111 -7.08 -13.26 3.36
CA ARG A 111 -8.34 -12.52 3.46
C ARG A 111 -8.63 -11.65 2.23
N LEU A 112 -7.72 -11.61 1.26
CA LEU A 112 -7.88 -10.83 0.03
C LEU A 112 -8.78 -11.57 -0.98
N PRO A 113 -9.38 -10.85 -1.94
CA PRO A 113 -10.04 -11.47 -3.08
C PRO A 113 -9.12 -12.42 -3.85
N ASP A 114 -9.67 -13.50 -4.42
CA ASP A 114 -8.90 -14.54 -5.13
C ASP A 114 -8.10 -14.00 -6.33
N ASP A 115 -8.58 -12.93 -6.96
CA ASP A 115 -7.95 -12.27 -8.11
C ASP A 115 -6.98 -11.15 -7.72
N ALA A 116 -6.82 -10.85 -6.43
CA ALA A 116 -5.91 -9.83 -5.96
C ALA A 116 -4.45 -10.25 -6.22
N THR A 117 -3.71 -9.40 -6.93
CA THR A 117 -2.26 -9.59 -7.07
C THR A 117 -1.58 -9.09 -5.80
N VAL A 118 -0.57 -9.83 -5.30
CA VAL A 118 0.14 -9.46 -4.07
C VAL A 118 1.63 -9.24 -4.34
N ALA A 119 2.17 -8.16 -3.78
CA ALA A 119 3.60 -7.89 -3.70
C ALA A 119 4.03 -7.69 -2.24
N GLY A 120 5.32 -7.91 -1.95
CA GLY A 120 5.89 -7.58 -0.64
C GLY A 120 6.48 -6.17 -0.59
N PRO A 121 6.87 -5.68 0.61
CA PRO A 121 7.54 -4.40 0.78
C PRO A 121 8.83 -4.26 -0.06
N GLY A 122 9.57 -5.36 -0.27
CA GLY A 122 10.77 -5.37 -1.11
C GLY A 122 10.52 -4.87 -2.53
N TRP A 123 9.50 -5.42 -3.21
CA TRP A 123 9.06 -4.98 -4.54
C TRP A 123 8.69 -3.49 -4.52
N LEU A 124 7.95 -3.04 -3.50
CA LEU A 124 7.55 -1.63 -3.43
C LEU A 124 8.79 -0.73 -3.34
N TYR A 125 9.76 -1.07 -2.51
CA TYR A 125 10.98 -0.28 -2.40
C TYR A 125 11.88 -0.32 -3.64
N GLU A 126 11.84 -1.37 -4.46
CA GLU A 126 12.53 -1.43 -5.76
C GLU A 126 11.89 -0.49 -6.79
N VAL A 127 10.57 -0.35 -6.76
CA VAL A 127 9.85 0.53 -7.70
C VAL A 127 9.78 1.97 -7.22
N LEU A 128 9.98 2.26 -5.94
CA LEU A 128 10.02 3.63 -5.44
C LEU A 128 11.32 4.34 -5.84
N PRO A 129 11.28 5.68 -6.01
CA PRO A 129 12.51 6.46 -6.12
C PRO A 129 13.36 6.28 -4.86
N ALA A 130 14.68 6.39 -5.05
CA ALA A 130 15.68 6.34 -3.98
C ALA A 130 15.40 7.42 -2.92
#